data_AF-A0A9X1XAX1-F1
#
_entry.id   AF-A0A9X1XAX1-F1
#
_cell.length_a   1.000
_cell.length_b   1.000
_cell.length_c   1.000
_cell.angle_alpha   90.00
_cell.angle_beta   90.00
_cell.angle_gamma   90.00
#
_symmetry.space_group_name_H-M   'P 1'
#
loop_
_entity.id
_entity.type
_entity.pdbx_description
1 polymer ?
#
loop_
_entity_poly.entity_id
_entity_poly.type
_entity_poly.pdbx_seq_one_letter_code
_entity_poly.pdbx_strand_id
1 'polypeptide(L)'
;MKGFTSLTLYSCNGKDFSTDDRIMLFITKFHLKTKSEKWMTLRRLLKKKANPLVAHILISSEYRRDFSELLEDETVRDFYLDLKQPRKQAIRA
;
A
#
# COMPACT_ATOMS: atom_id res chain seq x y z
N MET A 1 9.14 -11.48 14.32
CA MET A 1 8.48 -12.00 13.10
C MET A 1 8.85 -11.09 11.94
N LYS A 2 9.53 -11.61 10.90
CA LYS A 2 9.96 -10.83 9.73
C LYS A 2 8.76 -10.69 8.77
N GLY A 3 8.16 -9.50 8.72
CA GLY A 3 7.19 -9.16 7.67
C GLY A 3 7.86 -9.23 6.30
N PHE A 4 7.13 -9.60 5.25
CA PHE A 4 7.65 -9.61 3.89
C PHE A 4 8.05 -8.18 3.48
N THR A 5 9.35 -7.86 3.55
CA THR A 5 9.94 -6.57 3.20
C THR A 5 10.53 -6.52 1.79
N SER A 6 10.63 -7.66 1.08
CA SER A 6 11.30 -7.69 -0.23
C SER A 6 10.35 -8.08 -1.35
N LEU A 7 10.18 -7.16 -2.30
CA LEU A 7 9.62 -7.42 -3.61
C LEU A 7 10.79 -7.73 -4.58
N THR A 8 10.75 -8.86 -5.27
CA THR A 8 11.80 -9.22 -6.24
C THR A 8 11.51 -8.54 -7.57
N LEU A 9 12.42 -7.69 -8.02
CA LEU A 9 12.40 -7.09 -9.35
C LEU A 9 13.47 -7.77 -10.20
N TYR A 10 13.11 -8.14 -11.43
CA TYR A 10 14.09 -8.59 -12.42
C TYR A 10 14.97 -7.41 -12.81
N SER A 11 16.25 -7.44 -12.42
CA SER A 11 17.21 -6.38 -12.72
C SER A 11 17.58 -6.43 -14.20
N CYS A 12 17.31 -5.35 -14.94
CA CYS A 12 18.05 -5.09 -16.16
C CYS A 12 19.40 -4.50 -15.76
N ASN A 13 20.48 -5.21 -16.08
CA ASN A 13 21.88 -4.74 -16.12
C ASN A 13 22.43 -4.08 -14.85
N GLY A 14 23.03 -4.88 -13.96
CA GLY A 14 24.14 -4.44 -13.08
C GLY A 14 23.85 -3.33 -12.05
N LYS A 15 22.59 -2.94 -11.84
CA LYS A 15 22.19 -1.97 -10.82
C LYS A 15 21.55 -2.66 -9.63
N ASP A 16 22.16 -2.51 -8.46
CA ASP A 16 21.55 -2.91 -7.20
C ASP A 16 20.45 -1.90 -6.82
N PHE A 17 19.19 -2.29 -6.99
CA PHE A 17 18.05 -1.51 -6.53
C PHE A 17 17.89 -1.66 -5.02
N SER A 18 17.94 -0.55 -4.30
CA SER A 18 17.65 -0.47 -2.86
C SER A 18 16.20 -0.87 -2.59
N THR A 19 15.88 -1.24 -1.34
CA THR A 19 14.50 -1.56 -0.94
C THR A 19 13.53 -0.42 -1.27
N ASP A 20 13.95 0.83 -1.05
CA ASP A 20 13.15 2.01 -1.30
C ASP A 20 12.86 2.19 -2.78
N ASP A 21 13.83 1.92 -3.67
CA ASP A 21 13.63 1.92 -5.12
C ASP A 21 12.56 0.92 -5.54
N ARG A 22 12.55 -0.27 -4.91
CA ARG A 22 11.56 -1.32 -5.23
C ARG A 22 10.18 -0.95 -4.76
N ILE A 23 10.07 -0.33 -3.58
CA ILE A 23 8.81 0.18 -3.03
C ILE A 23 8.27 1.29 -3.93
N MET A 24 9.11 2.26 -4.30
CA MET A 24 8.75 3.33 -5.22
C MET A 24 8.25 2.76 -6.54
N LEU A 25 9.00 1.84 -7.17
CA LEU A 25 8.60 1.23 -8.44
C LEU A 25 7.29 0.44 -8.30
N PHE A 26 7.09 -0.25 -7.18
CA PHE A 26 5.83 -0.95 -6.91
C PHE A 26 4.65 0.02 -6.84
N ILE A 27 4.78 1.12 -6.09
CA ILE A 27 3.75 2.15 -5.97
C ILE A 27 3.47 2.79 -7.34
N THR A 28 4.51 3.13 -8.10
CA THR A 28 4.35 3.67 -9.46
C THR A 28 3.58 2.68 -10.36
N LYS A 29 3.94 1.39 -10.34
CA LYS A 29 3.23 0.37 -11.12
C LYS A 29 1.80 0.14 -10.65
N PHE A 30 1.55 0.23 -9.34
CA PHE A 30 0.21 0.12 -8.77
C PHE A 30 -0.73 1.20 -9.34
N HIS A 31 -0.24 2.43 -9.47
CA HIS A 31 -1.03 3.54 -9.97
C HIS A 31 -1.43 3.44 -11.45
N LEU A 32 -0.74 2.61 -12.23
CA LEU A 32 -1.06 2.31 -13.63
C LEU A 32 -2.13 1.23 -13.79
N LYS A 33 -2.54 0.58 -12.70
CA LYS A 33 -3.52 -0.51 -12.73
C LYS A 33 -4.94 0.00 -12.90
N THR A 34 -5.81 -0.87 -13.42
CA THR A 34 -7.26 -0.66 -13.41
C THR A 34 -7.80 -0.64 -11.97
N LYS A 35 -8.99 -0.07 -11.78
CA LYS A 35 -9.69 -0.02 -10.49
C LYS A 35 -9.80 -1.39 -9.82
N SER A 36 -10.28 -2.41 -10.54
CA SER A 36 -10.42 -3.78 -10.03
C SER A 36 -9.07 -4.38 -9.59
N GLU A 37 -8.02 -4.18 -10.37
CA GLU A 37 -6.68 -4.65 -10.03
C GLU A 37 -6.08 -3.94 -8.81
N LYS A 38 -6.37 -2.64 -8.64
CA LYS A 38 -5.96 -1.87 -7.45
C LYS A 38 -6.58 -2.46 -6.19
N TRP A 39 -7.90 -2.69 -6.19
CA TRP A 39 -8.58 -3.33 -5.06
C TRP A 39 -8.04 -4.72 -4.77
N MET A 40 -7.90 -5.58 -5.78
CA MET A 40 -7.32 -6.92 -5.60
C MET A 40 -5.91 -6.87 -5.00
N THR A 41 -5.09 -5.90 -5.44
CA THR A 41 -3.73 -5.72 -4.91
C THR A 41 -3.78 -5.32 -3.43
N LEU A 42 -4.57 -4.32 -3.08
CA LEU A 42 -4.70 -3.84 -1.70
C LEU A 42 -5.24 -4.93 -0.77
N ARG A 43 -6.31 -5.63 -1.16
CA ARG A 43 -6.86 -6.78 -0.40
C ARG A 43 -5.82 -7.87 -0.18
N ARG A 44 -5.03 -8.22 -1.19
CA ARG A 44 -3.95 -9.22 -1.07
C ARG A 44 -2.86 -8.76 -0.10
N LEU A 45 -2.47 -7.50 -0.15
CA LEU A 45 -1.48 -6.94 0.76
C LEU A 45 -1.99 -6.93 2.21
N LEU A 46 -3.23 -6.52 2.44
CA LEU A 46 -3.89 -6.56 3.75
C LEU A 46 -3.99 -8.00 4.29
N LYS A 47 -4.43 -8.96 3.46
CA LYS A 47 -4.46 -10.39 3.83
C LYS A 47 -3.08 -10.93 4.22
N LYS A 48 -2.02 -10.43 3.58
CA LYS A 48 -0.62 -10.76 3.90
C LYS A 48 -0.03 -9.95 5.07
N LYS A 49 -0.83 -9.11 5.73
CA LYS A 49 -0.40 -8.21 6.82
C LYS A 49 0.72 -7.24 6.40
N ALA A 50 0.77 -6.87 5.11
CA ALA A 50 1.71 -5.89 4.57
C ALA A 50 1.23 -4.45 4.81
N ASN A 51 0.76 -4.16 6.03
CA ASN A 51 0.10 -2.90 6.39
C ASN A 51 0.95 -1.65 6.11
N PRO A 52 2.28 -1.63 6.35
CA PRO A 52 3.10 -0.47 6.04
C PRO A 52 3.08 -0.11 4.54
N LEU A 53 3.15 -1.12 3.66
CA LEU A 53 3.10 -0.90 2.22
C LEU A 53 1.71 -0.40 1.77
N VAL A 54 0.64 -0.94 2.35
CA VAL A 54 -0.72 -0.45 2.11
C VAL A 54 -0.86 1.01 2.54
N ALA A 55 -0.33 1.37 3.71
CA ALA A 55 -0.33 2.75 4.19
C ALA A 55 0.44 3.69 3.25
N HIS A 56 1.64 3.30 2.80
CA HIS A 56 2.40 4.09 1.82
C HIS A 56 1.63 4.32 0.53
N ILE A 57 0.98 3.28 -0.01
CA ILE A 57 0.16 3.39 -1.22
C ILE A 57 -1.01 4.35 -0.99
N LEU A 58 -1.74 4.20 0.11
CA LEU A 58 -2.92 5.03 0.37
C LEU A 58 -2.54 6.49 0.60
N ILE A 59 -1.49 6.76 1.38
CA ILE A 59 -0.97 8.12 1.60
C ILE A 59 -0.51 8.74 0.29
N SER A 60 0.24 8.01 -0.55
CA SER A 60 0.67 8.52 -1.85
C SER A 60 -0.49 8.70 -2.84
N SER A 61 -1.61 8.02 -2.61
CA SER A 61 -2.81 8.12 -3.43
C SER A 61 -3.67 9.34 -3.08
N GLU A 62 -3.57 9.93 -1.88
CA GLU A 62 -4.48 10.99 -1.38
C GLU A 62 -4.63 12.19 -2.33
N TYR A 63 -3.55 12.54 -3.04
CA TYR A 63 -3.52 13.67 -3.96
C TYR A 63 -3.87 13.30 -5.40
N ARG A 64 -4.23 12.04 -5.67
CA ARG A 64 -4.58 11.57 -7.02
C ARG A 64 -6.09 11.63 -7.24
N ARG A 65 -6.47 11.91 -8.49
CA ARG A 65 -7.87 12.02 -8.90
C ARG A 65 -8.67 10.73 -8.67
N ASP A 66 -8.03 9.58 -8.76
CA ASP A 66 -8.64 8.25 -8.63
C ASP A 66 -8.67 7.74 -7.18
N PHE A 67 -8.32 8.57 -6.20
CA PHE A 67 -8.26 8.14 -4.80
C PHE A 67 -9.60 7.69 -4.23
N SER A 68 -10.67 8.43 -4.52
CA SER A 68 -12.02 8.11 -4.04
C SER A 68 -12.45 6.71 -4.48
N GLU A 69 -12.03 6.26 -5.65
CA GLU A 69 -12.32 4.92 -6.16
C GLU A 69 -11.68 3.82 -5.32
N LEU A 70 -10.51 4.08 -4.70
CA LEU A 70 -9.88 3.12 -3.79
C LEU A 70 -10.70 2.91 -2.52
N LEU A 71 -11.38 3.96 -2.05
CA LEU A 71 -12.17 3.97 -0.83
C LEU A 71 -13.60 3.45 -0.99
N GLU A 72 -14.02 3.10 -2.21
CA GLU A 72 -15.27 2.36 -2.43
C GLU A 72 -15.18 0.91 -1.92
N ASP A 73 -13.97 0.36 -1.82
CA ASP A 73 -13.73 -0.94 -1.19
C ASP A 73 -13.77 -0.81 0.32
N GLU A 74 -14.73 -1.49 0.97
CA GLU A 74 -14.95 -1.35 2.42
C GLU A 74 -13.72 -1.73 3.25
N THR A 75 -13.02 -2.82 2.88
CA THR A 75 -11.83 -3.27 3.62
C THR A 75 -10.70 -2.24 3.53
N VAL A 76 -10.50 -1.66 2.34
CA VAL A 76 -9.50 -0.60 2.13
C VAL A 76 -9.89 0.68 2.87
N ARG A 77 -11.17 1.06 2.79
CA ARG A 77 -11.72 2.24 3.47
C ARG A 77 -11.55 2.15 4.98
N ASP A 78 -11.90 1.03 5.59
CA ASP A 78 -11.81 0.84 7.03
C ASP A 78 -10.35 0.92 7.49
N PHE A 79 -9.44 0.27 6.75
CA PHE A 79 -8.00 0.39 7.02
C PHE A 79 -7.50 1.84 6.90
N TYR A 80 -7.95 2.59 5.91
CA TYR A 80 -7.58 4.00 5.73
C TYR A 80 -8.11 4.88 6.86
N LEU A 81 -9.34 4.66 7.30
CA LEU A 81 -9.93 5.40 8.42
C LEU A 81 -9.18 5.11 9.73
N ASP A 82 -8.81 3.86 9.97
CA ASP A 82 -7.97 3.47 11.11
C ASP A 82 -6.59 4.13 11.04
N LEU A 83 -5.97 4.18 9.85
CA LEU A 83 -4.69 4.85 9.63
C LEU A 83 -4.76 6.35 9.96
N LYS A 84 -5.88 7.01 9.65
CA LYS A 84 -6.10 8.45 9.92
C LYS A 84 -6.57 8.74 11.35
N GLN A 85 -6.92 7.73 12.14
CA GLN A 85 -7.30 7.90 13.54
C GLN A 85 -6.17 7.42 14.48
N PRO A 86 -5.14 8.26 14.73
CA PRO A 86 -4.07 7.92 15.67
C PRO A 86 -4.54 7.78 17.13
N ARG A 87 -5.83 8.01 17.44
CA ARG A 87 -6.38 8.06 18.80
C ARG A 87 -7.59 7.14 19.01
N LYS A 88 -7.36 5.83 19.09
CA LYS A 88 -8.25 4.91 19.84
C LYS A 88 -7.51 3.94 20.76
N GLN A 89 -6.18 3.93 20.77
CA GLN A 89 -5.40 3.01 21.62
C GLN A 89 -4.73 3.68 22.83
N ALA A 90 -4.76 5.01 22.96
CA ALA A 90 -4.14 5.73 24.08
C ALA A 90 -5.09 6.09 25.24
N ILE A 91 -6.37 5.69 25.18
CA ILE A 91 -7.36 5.93 26.25
C ILE A 91 -7.89 4.57 26.76
N ARG A 92 -6.97 3.69 27.15
CA ARG A 92 -7.22 2.54 28.05
C ARG A 92 -5.88 2.20 28.73
N ALA A 93 -5.43 3.09 29.60
CA ALA A 93 -4.42 2.83 30.62
C ALA A 93 -4.97 3.39 31.94
#